data_AF-A0AA88HJN0-F1
#
_entry.id   AF-A0AA88HJN0-F1
#
_cell.length_a   1.000
_cell.length_b   1.000
_cell.length_c   1.000
_cell.angle_alpha   90.00
_cell.angle_beta   90.00
_cell.angle_gamma   90.00
#
_symmetry.space_group_name_H-M   'P 1'
#
loop_
_entity.id
_entity.type
_entity.pdbx_description
1 polymer ?
#
loop_
_entity_poly.entity_id
_entity_poly.type
_entity_poly.pdbx_seq_one_letter_code
_entity_poly.pdbx_strand_id
1 'polypeptide(L)'
;MADSKEFYGPCIKKAFEYLHETEKNLKPQLKASANYELMYADICKRWESALLLRQKAKQKEDENLHRQLEETRVAVEKEKSSVKKEEEEIVLLKQTLEKLKAQQDELTNKVSICKEKIGDAEKELVSLHKEIHDRETAPLSEKSQLDFLRGLSRCKIVTTPEESAIKGYVVRRKGMESNELRTFNFDTAKEPKHYILNRLWNLIEWSYEEDLKLYL
;
A
#
# COMPACT_ATOMS: atom_id res chain seq x y z
N MET A 1 -23.45 38.11 -40.08
CA MET A 1 -24.66 38.37 -40.88
C MET A 1 -24.76 39.87 -41.06
N ALA A 2 -24.50 40.36 -42.27
CA ALA A 2 -24.55 41.79 -42.56
C ALA A 2 -25.99 42.30 -42.45
N ASP A 3 -26.15 43.42 -41.75
CA ASP A 3 -27.44 44.04 -41.44
C ASP A 3 -28.19 44.36 -42.75
N SER A 4 -29.32 43.68 -42.98
CA SER A 4 -30.15 43.87 -44.20
C SER A 4 -30.64 45.32 -44.39
N LYS A 5 -30.50 46.18 -43.38
CA LYS A 5 -30.78 47.62 -43.46
C LYS A 5 -29.76 48.37 -44.32
N GLU A 6 -28.49 47.98 -44.34
CA GLU A 6 -27.44 48.72 -45.06
C GLU A 6 -27.51 48.52 -46.58
N PHE A 7 -27.99 47.37 -47.03
CA PHE A 7 -28.03 47.05 -48.46
C PHE A 7 -29.26 47.61 -49.17
N TYR A 8 -30.43 47.60 -48.53
CA TYR A 8 -31.69 48.02 -49.17
C TYR A 8 -32.04 49.50 -48.94
N GLY A 9 -31.44 50.17 -47.94
CA GLY A 9 -31.72 51.58 -47.62
C GLY A 9 -31.51 52.55 -48.80
N PRO A 10 -30.36 52.51 -49.50
CA PRO A 10 -30.08 53.40 -50.63
C PRO A 10 -30.98 53.13 -51.85
N CYS A 11 -31.29 51.86 -52.13
CA CYS A 11 -32.13 51.46 -53.25
C CYS A 11 -33.60 51.84 -53.02
N ILE A 12 -34.12 51.66 -51.80
CA ILE A 12 -35.47 52.09 -51.43
C ILE A 12 -35.57 53.62 -51.49
N LYS A 13 -34.54 54.34 -51.01
CA LYS A 13 -34.50 55.81 -51.06
C LYS A 13 -34.53 56.32 -52.50
N LYS A 14 -33.70 55.78 -53.39
CA LYS A 14 -33.72 56.11 -54.83
C LYS A 14 -35.04 55.75 -55.50
N ALA A 15 -35.67 54.64 -55.12
CA ALA A 15 -36.98 54.26 -55.64
C ALA A 15 -38.08 55.25 -55.19
N PHE A 16 -38.02 55.73 -53.94
CA PHE A 16 -38.93 56.76 -53.44
C PHE A 16 -38.69 58.12 -54.12
N GLU A 17 -37.44 58.52 -54.32
CA GLU A 17 -37.08 59.74 -55.05
C GLU A 17 -37.60 59.67 -56.50
N TYR A 18 -37.40 58.54 -57.18
CA TYR A 18 -37.92 58.31 -58.53
C TYR A 18 -39.46 58.29 -58.57
N LEU A 19 -40.11 57.65 -57.60
CA LEU A 19 -41.57 57.66 -57.48
C LEU A 19 -42.11 59.07 -57.21
N HIS A 20 -41.44 59.85 -56.38
CA HIS A 20 -41.84 61.22 -56.05
C HIS A 20 -41.65 62.17 -57.25
N GLU A 21 -40.60 61.97 -58.04
CA GLU A 21 -40.29 62.77 -59.22
C GLU A 21 -41.20 62.40 -60.40
N THR A 22 -41.50 61.12 -60.59
CA THR A 22 -42.51 60.65 -61.54
C THR A 22 -43.92 61.07 -61.13
N GLU A 23 -44.28 61.02 -59.84
CA GLU A 23 -45.55 61.56 -59.34
C GLU A 23 -45.65 63.06 -59.63
N LYS A 24 -44.61 63.85 -59.36
CA LYS A 24 -44.60 65.30 -59.64
C LYS A 24 -44.86 65.62 -61.12
N ASN A 25 -44.34 64.79 -62.03
CA ASN A 25 -44.46 64.96 -63.48
C ASN A 25 -45.77 64.40 -64.05
N LEU A 26 -46.31 63.31 -63.49
CA LEU A 26 -47.49 62.60 -63.99
C LEU A 26 -48.81 63.02 -63.32
N LYS A 27 -48.77 63.56 -62.10
CA LYS A 27 -49.95 63.98 -61.31
C LYS A 27 -50.83 65.03 -62.00
N PRO A 28 -50.31 66.00 -62.78
CA PRO A 28 -51.15 66.91 -63.57
C PRO A 28 -51.91 66.21 -64.71
N GLN A 29 -51.32 65.17 -65.32
CA GLN A 29 -51.89 64.44 -66.46
C GLN A 29 -52.85 63.32 -66.02
N LEU A 30 -52.56 62.64 -64.90
CA LEU A 30 -53.40 61.57 -64.35
C LEU A 30 -54.61 62.07 -63.55
N LYS A 31 -54.57 63.28 -62.98
CA LYS A 31 -55.75 63.90 -62.34
C LYS A 31 -56.93 64.15 -63.29
N ALA A 32 -56.69 64.14 -64.61
CA ALA A 32 -57.74 64.22 -65.63
C ALA A 32 -58.45 62.87 -65.88
N SER A 33 -57.94 61.77 -65.31
CA SER A 33 -58.49 60.41 -65.43
C SER A 33 -59.29 60.04 -64.18
N ALA A 34 -60.54 59.64 -64.37
CA ALA A 34 -61.43 59.20 -63.29
C ALA A 34 -60.90 57.99 -62.47
N ASN A 35 -59.86 57.30 -62.95
CA ASN A 35 -59.33 56.08 -62.33
C ASN A 35 -58.05 56.28 -61.50
N TYR A 36 -57.45 57.47 -61.49
CA TYR A 36 -56.18 57.71 -60.78
C TYR A 36 -56.33 57.61 -59.25
N GLU A 37 -57.40 58.19 -58.70
CA GLU A 37 -57.64 58.16 -57.24
C GLU A 37 -57.89 56.73 -56.73
N LEU A 38 -58.59 55.91 -57.52
CA LEU A 38 -58.83 54.49 -57.20
C LEU A 38 -57.52 53.68 -57.21
N MET A 39 -56.67 53.90 -58.21
CA MET A 39 -55.36 53.25 -58.31
C MET A 39 -54.44 53.65 -57.15
N TYR A 40 -54.39 54.95 -56.82
CA TYR A 40 -53.59 55.45 -55.71
C TYR A 40 -54.07 54.89 -54.36
N ALA A 41 -55.38 54.84 -54.13
CA ALA A 41 -55.96 54.25 -52.91
C ALA A 41 -55.67 52.74 -52.78
N ASP A 42 -55.71 51.97 -53.87
CA ASP A 42 -55.32 50.54 -53.85
C ASP A 42 -53.83 50.36 -53.53
N ILE A 43 -52.95 51.18 -54.10
CA ILE A 43 -51.51 51.15 -53.80
C ILE A 43 -51.24 51.49 -52.33
N CYS A 44 -51.88 52.55 -51.79
CA CYS A 44 -51.75 52.91 -50.38
C CYS A 44 -52.22 51.77 -49.46
N LYS A 45 -53.38 51.16 -49.74
CA LYS A 45 -53.88 50.01 -48.95
C LYS A 45 -52.95 48.81 -48.98
N ARG A 46 -52.39 48.49 -50.15
CA ARG A 46 -51.40 47.39 -50.29
C ARG A 46 -50.13 47.69 -49.51
N TRP A 47 -49.67 48.95 -49.53
CA TRP A 47 -48.48 49.37 -48.80
C TRP A 47 -48.69 49.33 -47.28
N GLU A 48 -49.81 49.84 -46.78
CA GLU A 48 -50.20 49.74 -45.37
C GLU A 48 -50.31 48.28 -44.92
N SER A 49 -50.92 47.43 -45.75
CA SER A 49 -51.02 45.98 -45.49
C SER A 49 -49.64 45.31 -45.42
N ALA A 50 -48.73 45.65 -46.34
CA ALA A 50 -47.37 45.14 -46.36
C ALA A 50 -46.55 45.61 -45.13
N LEU A 51 -46.76 46.86 -44.71
CA LEU A 51 -46.10 47.42 -43.53
C LEU A 51 -46.58 46.74 -42.24
N LEU A 52 -47.88 46.49 -42.12
CA LEU A 52 -48.47 45.74 -41.01
C LEU A 52 -47.94 44.29 -40.95
N LEU A 53 -47.86 43.61 -42.09
CA LEU A 53 -47.28 42.26 -42.17
C LEU A 53 -45.82 42.25 -41.73
N ARG A 54 -45.04 43.26 -42.13
CA ARG A 54 -43.64 43.40 -41.71
C ARG A 54 -43.50 43.65 -40.21
N GLN A 55 -44.38 44.46 -39.61
CA GLN A 55 -44.40 44.67 -38.16
C GLN A 55 -44.74 43.38 -37.41
N LYS A 56 -45.76 42.64 -37.87
CA LYS A 56 -46.13 41.34 -37.28
C LYS A 56 -45.00 40.31 -37.41
N ALA A 57 -44.28 40.30 -38.54
CA ALA A 57 -43.14 39.41 -38.72
C ALA A 57 -42.01 39.72 -37.74
N LYS A 58 -41.68 41.01 -37.53
CA LYS A 58 -40.70 41.44 -36.53
C LYS A 58 -41.12 41.08 -35.11
N GLN A 59 -42.38 41.33 -34.74
CA GLN A 59 -42.88 40.97 -33.41
C GLN A 59 -42.72 39.47 -33.13
N LYS A 60 -43.04 38.62 -34.12
CA LYS A 60 -42.84 37.17 -33.99
C LYS A 60 -41.37 36.77 -33.85
N GLU A 61 -40.47 37.46 -34.55
CA GLU A 61 -39.04 37.25 -34.45
C GLU A 61 -38.54 37.65 -33.05
N ASP A 62 -38.94 38.81 -32.54
CA ASP A 62 -38.60 39.29 -31.20
C ASP A 62 -39.15 38.35 -30.11
N GLU A 63 -40.40 37.88 -30.24
CA GLU A 63 -40.99 36.89 -29.33
C GLU A 63 -40.23 35.56 -29.34
N ASN A 64 -39.80 35.09 -30.52
CA ASN A 64 -39.02 33.86 -30.63
C ASN A 64 -37.62 34.01 -30.02
N LEU A 65 -36.95 35.13 -30.26
CA LEU A 65 -35.66 35.44 -29.64
C LEU A 65 -35.80 35.54 -28.12
N HIS A 66 -36.86 36.18 -27.62
CA HIS A 66 -37.11 36.28 -26.19
C HIS A 66 -37.33 34.90 -25.56
N ARG A 67 -38.08 34.02 -26.22
CA ARG A 67 -38.26 32.63 -25.78
C ARG A 67 -36.94 31.87 -25.73
N GLN A 68 -36.12 31.95 -26.77
CA GLN A 68 -34.81 31.30 -26.81
C GLN A 68 -33.87 31.82 -25.70
N LEU A 69 -33.91 33.13 -25.43
CA LEU A 69 -33.14 33.73 -24.34
C LEU A 69 -33.59 33.18 -22.99
N GLU A 70 -34.89 33.06 -22.75
CA GLU A 70 -35.38 32.52 -21.47
C GLU A 70 -35.07 31.03 -21.32
N GLU A 71 -35.20 30.23 -22.38
CA GLU A 71 -34.82 28.81 -22.38
C GLU A 71 -33.33 28.62 -22.06
N THR A 72 -32.46 29.41 -22.70
CA THR A 72 -31.01 29.37 -22.45
C THR A 72 -30.67 29.84 -21.04
N ARG A 73 -31.36 30.87 -20.52
CA ARG A 73 -31.17 31.34 -19.14
C ARG A 73 -31.52 30.26 -18.12
N VAL A 74 -32.64 29.56 -18.32
CA VAL A 74 -33.06 28.45 -17.45
C VAL A 74 -32.06 27.29 -17.52
N ALA A 75 -31.59 26.94 -18.73
CA ALA A 75 -30.58 25.90 -18.91
C ALA A 75 -29.27 26.23 -18.18
N VAL A 76 -28.77 27.46 -18.31
CA VAL A 76 -27.56 27.93 -17.63
C VAL A 76 -27.71 27.88 -16.12
N GLU A 77 -28.86 28.29 -15.58
CA GLU A 77 -29.07 28.26 -14.13
C GLU A 77 -29.14 26.83 -13.59
N LYS A 78 -29.73 25.91 -14.36
CA LYS A 78 -29.71 24.47 -14.04
C LYS A 78 -28.29 23.92 -14.02
N GLU A 79 -27.47 24.22 -15.03
CA GLU A 79 -26.08 23.78 -15.08
C GLU A 79 -25.25 24.35 -13.93
N LYS A 80 -25.38 25.64 -13.63
CA LYS A 80 -24.73 26.26 -12.45
C LYS A 80 -25.07 25.53 -11.15
N SER A 81 -26.35 25.15 -10.99
CA SER A 81 -26.77 24.40 -9.79
C SER A 81 -26.16 23.00 -9.74
N SER A 82 -25.96 22.34 -10.89
CA SER A 82 -25.30 21.03 -10.99
C SER A 82 -23.82 21.15 -10.62
N VAL A 83 -23.12 22.13 -11.20
CA VAL A 83 -21.70 22.39 -10.92
C VAL A 83 -21.47 22.64 -9.43
N LYS A 84 -22.32 23.43 -8.76
CA LYS A 84 -22.21 23.67 -7.32
C LYS A 84 -22.31 22.37 -6.50
N LYS A 85 -23.22 21.46 -6.87
CA LYS A 85 -23.35 20.16 -6.18
C LYS A 85 -22.11 19.30 -6.39
N GLU A 86 -21.58 19.25 -7.61
CA GLU A 86 -20.35 18.52 -7.91
C GLU A 86 -19.15 19.09 -7.14
N GLU A 87 -19.04 20.42 -7.03
CA GLU A 87 -18.01 21.07 -6.22
C GLU A 87 -18.11 20.69 -4.74
N GLU A 88 -19.31 20.67 -4.17
CA GLU A 88 -19.56 20.23 -2.80
C GLU A 88 -19.18 18.76 -2.59
N GLU A 89 -19.55 17.88 -3.52
CA GLU A 89 -19.16 16.46 -3.49
C GLU A 89 -17.65 16.26 -3.56
N ILE A 90 -16.95 17.03 -4.41
CA ILE A 90 -15.48 17.01 -4.50
C ILE A 90 -14.84 17.40 -3.16
N VAL A 91 -15.38 18.40 -2.47
CA VAL A 91 -14.87 18.81 -1.14
C VAL A 91 -15.03 17.68 -0.13
N LEU A 92 -16.20 17.03 -0.09
CA LEU A 92 -16.45 15.89 0.80
C LEU A 92 -15.53 14.70 0.50
N LEU A 93 -15.30 14.41 -0.79
CA LEU A 93 -14.38 13.36 -1.21
C LEU A 93 -12.93 13.66 -0.79
N LYS A 94 -12.47 14.90 -0.93
CA LYS A 94 -11.14 15.33 -0.47
C LYS A 94 -10.97 15.13 1.04
N GLN A 95 -11.95 15.55 1.84
CA GLN A 95 -11.92 15.34 3.30
C GLN A 95 -11.90 13.86 3.67
N THR A 96 -12.66 13.03 2.94
CA THR A 96 -12.68 11.58 3.14
C THR A 96 -11.32 10.96 2.80
N LEU A 97 -10.71 11.39 1.71
CA LEU A 97 -9.38 10.94 1.28
C LEU A 97 -8.31 11.29 2.31
N GLU A 98 -8.35 12.50 2.89
CA GLU A 98 -7.43 12.90 3.96
C GLU A 98 -7.57 12.02 5.21
N LYS A 99 -8.81 11.71 5.63
CA LYS A 99 -9.07 10.80 6.75
C LYS A 99 -8.52 9.40 6.49
N LEU A 100 -8.73 8.87 5.28
CA LEU A 100 -8.23 7.55 4.90
C LEU A 100 -6.70 7.50 4.86
N LYS A 101 -6.04 8.56 4.39
CA LYS A 101 -4.57 8.67 4.44
C LYS A 101 -4.06 8.63 5.88
N ALA A 102 -4.65 9.41 6.78
CA ALA A 102 -4.27 9.41 8.19
C ALA A 102 -4.43 8.01 8.83
N GLN A 103 -5.53 7.31 8.51
CA GLN A 103 -5.74 5.93 8.98
C GLN A 103 -4.70 4.95 8.40
N GLN A 104 -4.34 5.10 7.13
CA GLN A 104 -3.31 4.30 6.50
C GLN A 104 -1.95 4.49 7.18
N ASP A 105 -1.58 5.74 7.48
CA ASP A 105 -0.32 6.06 8.17
C ASP A 105 -0.29 5.46 9.59
N GLU A 106 -1.40 5.56 10.34
CA GLU A 106 -1.52 4.95 11.67
C GLU A 106 -1.36 3.42 11.63
N LEU A 107 -2.04 2.76 10.68
CA LEU A 107 -1.92 1.31 10.50
C LEU A 107 -0.51 0.91 10.08
N THR A 108 0.13 1.67 9.19
CA THR A 108 1.52 1.42 8.76
C THR A 108 2.48 1.49 9.95
N ASN A 109 2.32 2.50 10.82
CA ASN A 109 3.11 2.63 12.04
C ASN A 109 2.88 1.44 13.00
N LYS A 110 1.62 1.02 13.20
CA LYS A 110 1.31 -0.16 14.03
C LYS A 110 1.97 -1.43 13.48
N VAL A 111 1.97 -1.63 12.17
CA VAL A 111 2.65 -2.77 11.54
C VAL A 111 4.16 -2.70 11.76
N SER A 112 4.78 -1.52 11.66
CA SER A 112 6.21 -1.34 11.93
C SER A 112 6.56 -1.75 13.36
N ILE A 113 5.80 -1.25 14.35
CA ILE A 113 6.00 -1.58 15.77
C ILE A 113 5.84 -3.09 16.00
N CYS A 114 4.84 -3.73 15.38
CA CYS A 114 4.66 -5.19 15.48
C CYS A 114 5.84 -5.96 14.89
N LYS A 115 6.39 -5.52 13.75
CA LYS A 115 7.58 -6.14 13.13
C LYS A 115 8.80 -6.06 14.04
N GLU A 116 9.01 -4.91 14.68
CA GLU A 116 10.10 -4.75 15.66
C GLU A 116 9.94 -5.71 16.83
N LYS A 117 8.74 -5.78 17.41
CA LYS A 117 8.44 -6.73 18.51
C LYS A 117 8.65 -8.19 18.12
N ILE A 118 8.28 -8.57 16.89
CA ILE A 118 8.54 -9.92 16.37
C ILE A 118 10.04 -10.16 16.27
N GLY A 119 10.81 -9.22 15.72
CA GLY A 119 12.26 -9.33 15.61
C GLY A 119 12.96 -9.45 16.97
N ASP A 120 12.47 -8.77 17.99
CA ASP A 120 13.00 -8.89 19.35
C ASP A 120 12.65 -10.25 19.98
N ALA A 121 11.41 -10.72 19.81
CA ALA A 121 11.00 -12.05 20.26
C ALA A 121 11.77 -13.18 19.56
N GLU A 122 12.06 -13.04 18.27
CA GLU A 122 12.89 -14.00 17.51
C GLU A 122 14.32 -14.05 18.06
N LYS A 123 14.92 -12.91 18.40
CA LYS A 123 16.24 -12.86 19.04
C LYS A 123 16.24 -13.54 20.41
N GLU A 124 15.21 -13.29 21.22
CA GLU A 124 15.06 -13.96 22.52
C GLU A 124 14.92 -15.48 22.35
N LEU A 125 14.12 -15.93 21.40
CA LEU A 125 13.98 -17.36 21.09
C LEU A 125 15.30 -18.00 20.67
N VAL A 126 16.09 -17.35 19.82
CA VAL A 126 17.42 -17.84 19.43
C VAL A 126 18.36 -17.93 20.64
N SER A 127 18.34 -16.92 21.51
CA SER A 127 19.14 -16.93 22.75
C SER A 127 18.75 -18.09 23.66
N LEU A 128 17.45 -18.26 23.92
CA LEU A 128 16.93 -19.34 24.76
C LEU A 128 17.21 -20.72 24.16
N HIS A 129 17.09 -20.87 22.84
CA HIS A 129 17.40 -22.12 22.16
C HIS A 129 18.88 -22.49 22.32
N LYS A 130 19.77 -21.49 22.22
CA LYS A 130 21.20 -21.70 22.48
C LYS A 130 21.47 -22.09 23.93
N GLU A 131 20.85 -21.41 24.90
CA GLU A 131 20.98 -21.78 26.32
C GLU A 131 20.51 -23.20 26.61
N ILE A 132 19.40 -23.64 26.01
CA ILE A 132 18.92 -25.02 26.12
C ILE A 132 19.94 -25.99 25.53
N HIS A 133 20.43 -25.71 24.33
CA HIS A 133 21.41 -26.56 23.66
C HIS A 133 22.71 -26.70 24.47
N ASP A 134 23.22 -25.59 25.01
CA ASP A 134 24.42 -25.59 25.86
C ASP A 134 24.19 -26.42 27.14
N ARG A 135 22.99 -26.33 27.75
CA ARG A 135 22.61 -27.14 28.92
C ARG A 135 22.45 -28.62 28.62
N GLU A 136 21.94 -28.99 27.44
CA GLU A 136 21.79 -30.39 27.04
C GLU A 136 23.13 -31.04 26.68
N THR A 137 24.04 -30.28 26.08
CA THR A 137 25.35 -30.78 25.64
C THR A 137 26.39 -30.82 26.76
N ALA A 138 26.30 -29.93 27.76
CA ALA A 138 27.19 -29.93 28.93
C ALA A 138 27.28 -31.29 29.66
N PRO A 139 26.19 -31.92 30.11
CA PRO A 139 26.25 -33.21 30.81
C PRO A 139 26.70 -34.36 29.89
N LEU A 140 26.43 -34.29 28.59
CA LEU A 140 26.94 -35.25 27.62
C LEU A 140 28.47 -35.16 27.51
N SER A 141 29.02 -33.93 27.49
CA SER A 141 30.47 -33.73 27.47
C SER A 141 31.14 -34.24 28.75
N GLU A 142 30.57 -33.99 29.92
CA GLU A 142 31.09 -34.47 31.20
C GLU A 142 31.00 -35.99 31.33
N LYS A 143 29.86 -36.58 30.93
CA LYS A 143 29.69 -38.02 30.93
C LYS A 143 30.61 -38.70 29.93
N SER A 144 30.78 -38.15 28.73
CA SER A 144 31.73 -38.66 27.74
C SER A 144 33.18 -38.56 28.22
N GLN A 145 33.56 -37.47 28.90
CA GLN A 145 34.88 -37.35 29.52
C GLN A 145 35.08 -38.37 30.65
N LEU A 146 34.07 -38.57 31.50
CA LEU A 146 34.11 -39.58 32.57
C LEU A 146 34.14 -41.01 32.01
N ASP A 147 33.35 -41.32 30.98
CA ASP A 147 33.33 -42.62 30.33
C ASP A 147 34.64 -42.88 29.56
N PHE A 148 35.24 -41.85 28.96
CA PHE A 148 36.58 -41.91 28.38
C PHE A 148 37.65 -42.21 29.44
N LEU A 149 37.65 -41.48 30.57
CA LEU A 149 38.57 -41.72 31.68
C LEU A 149 38.35 -43.11 32.31
N ARG A 150 37.11 -43.57 32.44
CA ARG A 150 36.79 -44.94 32.88
C ARG A 150 37.25 -45.99 31.88
N GLY A 151 37.14 -45.72 30.58
CA GLY A 151 37.60 -46.57 29.51
C GLY A 151 39.13 -46.71 29.46
N LEU A 152 39.85 -45.60 29.66
CA LEU A 152 41.32 -45.54 29.70
C LEU A 152 41.92 -46.14 30.97
N SER A 153 41.31 -45.89 32.12
CA SER A 153 41.86 -46.34 33.39
C SER A 153 41.38 -47.74 33.77
N ARG A 154 40.24 -48.19 33.22
CA ARG A 154 39.48 -49.37 33.70
C ARG A 154 39.23 -49.35 35.21
N CYS A 155 39.36 -48.17 35.83
CA CYS A 155 39.22 -47.96 37.25
C CYS A 155 37.76 -47.64 37.59
N LYS A 156 37.29 -48.21 38.68
CA LYS A 156 36.03 -47.82 39.33
C LYS A 156 36.33 -47.38 40.75
N ILE A 157 36.09 -46.10 41.00
CA ILE A 157 36.24 -45.50 42.33
C ILE A 157 34.95 -45.77 43.11
N VAL A 158 35.10 -46.21 44.35
CA VAL A 158 33.99 -46.42 45.28
C VAL A 158 33.91 -45.19 46.17
N THR A 159 32.78 -44.49 46.14
CA THR A 159 32.54 -43.35 47.01
C THR A 159 32.51 -43.80 48.47
N THR A 160 33.43 -43.27 49.27
CA THR A 160 33.49 -43.48 50.72
C THR A 160 33.21 -42.19 51.48
N PRO A 161 32.64 -42.27 52.69
CA PRO A 161 32.36 -41.09 53.52
C PRO A 161 33.63 -40.41 54.08
N GLU A 162 34.78 -41.07 54.00
CA GLU A 162 36.08 -40.53 54.40
C GLU A 162 36.67 -39.66 53.27
N GLU A 163 36.73 -38.34 53.45
CA GLU A 163 37.21 -37.39 52.42
C GLU A 163 38.69 -37.60 52.05
N SER A 164 39.51 -38.17 52.94
CA SER A 164 40.92 -38.42 52.66
C SER A 164 41.19 -39.78 51.98
N ALA A 165 40.21 -40.68 51.89
CA ALA A 165 40.44 -42.03 51.39
C ALA A 165 39.98 -42.19 49.93
N ILE A 166 40.90 -42.60 49.06
CA ILE A 166 40.61 -42.98 47.67
C ILE A 166 40.58 -44.50 47.58
N LYS A 167 39.38 -45.07 47.47
CA LYS A 167 39.16 -46.53 47.37
C LYS A 167 38.55 -46.89 46.02
N GLY A 168 38.94 -48.03 45.48
CA GLY A 168 38.40 -48.49 44.21
C GLY A 168 38.99 -49.80 43.74
N TYR A 169 38.74 -50.12 42.49
CA TYR A 169 39.30 -51.29 41.85
C TYR A 169 39.57 -51.06 40.36
N VAL A 170 40.55 -51.77 39.82
CA VAL A 170 40.86 -51.81 38.40
C VAL A 170 40.40 -53.16 37.84
N VAL A 171 39.68 -53.10 36.72
CA VAL A 171 39.19 -54.29 36.02
C VAL A 171 40.14 -54.65 34.89
N ARG A 172 40.62 -55.88 34.86
CA ARG A 172 41.35 -56.45 33.73
C ARG A 172 40.41 -57.38 32.95
N ARG A 173 40.33 -57.20 31.63
CA ARG A 173 39.61 -58.12 30.75
C ARG A 173 40.51 -59.32 30.46
N LYS A 174 40.03 -60.53 30.71
CA LYS A 174 40.74 -61.78 30.44
C LYS A 174 39.87 -62.69 29.58
N GLY A 175 40.04 -62.59 28.26
CA GLY A 175 39.24 -63.33 27.27
C GLY A 175 37.74 -62.99 27.31
N MET A 176 36.89 -63.89 26.79
CA MET A 176 35.42 -63.68 26.74
C MET A 176 34.67 -64.00 28.04
N GLU A 177 35.30 -64.65 29.04
CA GLU A 177 34.54 -65.25 30.16
C GLU A 177 35.05 -64.93 31.58
N SER A 178 36.14 -64.17 31.77
CA SER A 178 36.58 -63.80 33.14
C SER A 178 37.15 -62.39 33.25
N ASN A 179 36.77 -61.66 34.31
CA ASN A 179 37.37 -60.38 34.68
C ASN A 179 38.18 -60.55 35.97
N GLU A 180 39.45 -60.17 35.94
CA GLU A 180 40.28 -60.09 37.15
C GLU A 180 40.20 -58.68 37.73
N LEU A 181 40.08 -58.58 39.06
CA LEU A 181 39.88 -57.33 39.77
C LEU A 181 41.03 -57.12 40.76
N ARG A 182 41.64 -55.94 40.73
CA ARG A 182 42.57 -55.49 41.77
C ARG A 182 42.01 -54.29 42.50
N THR A 183 41.91 -54.37 43.82
CA THR A 183 41.46 -53.27 44.66
C THR A 183 42.63 -52.37 45.04
N PHE A 184 42.33 -51.11 45.31
CA PHE A 184 43.26 -50.15 45.90
C PHE A 184 42.56 -49.32 46.97
N ASN A 185 43.35 -48.86 47.93
CA ASN A 185 42.91 -48.00 49.02
C ASN A 185 44.10 -47.10 49.40
N PHE A 186 43.99 -45.82 49.07
CA PHE A 186 45.01 -44.81 49.34
C PHE A 186 44.47 -43.79 50.33
N ASP A 187 45.33 -43.33 51.25
CA ASP A 187 45.01 -42.26 52.19
C ASP A 187 45.75 -40.99 51.77
N THR A 188 45.04 -40.07 51.12
CA THR A 188 45.58 -38.82 50.59
C THR A 188 46.12 -37.87 51.67
N ALA A 189 45.77 -38.08 52.94
CA ALA A 189 46.34 -37.34 54.06
C ALA A 189 47.74 -37.84 54.45
N LYS A 190 48.10 -39.08 54.10
CA LYS A 190 49.36 -39.73 54.50
C LYS A 190 50.31 -39.98 53.33
N GLU A 191 49.77 -40.09 52.12
CA GLU A 191 50.55 -40.43 50.93
C GLU A 191 50.65 -39.23 49.97
N PRO A 192 51.85 -38.93 49.43
CA PRO A 192 52.00 -37.81 48.50
C PRO A 192 51.36 -38.13 47.13
N LYS A 193 50.79 -37.10 46.49
CA LYS A 193 50.05 -37.23 45.22
C LYS A 193 50.78 -38.01 44.12
N HIS A 194 52.09 -37.77 43.96
CA HIS A 194 52.89 -38.44 42.94
C HIS A 194 53.01 -39.96 43.19
N TYR A 195 53.05 -40.39 44.46
CA TYR A 195 53.10 -41.79 44.84
C TYR A 195 51.78 -42.49 44.49
N ILE A 196 50.66 -41.87 44.85
CA ILE A 196 49.31 -42.38 44.56
C ILE A 196 49.10 -42.51 43.04
N LEU A 197 49.46 -41.46 42.27
CA LEU A 197 49.34 -41.47 40.81
C LEU A 197 50.20 -42.56 40.16
N ASN A 198 51.45 -42.72 40.59
CA ASN A 198 52.34 -43.74 40.03
C ASN A 198 51.84 -45.16 40.35
N ARG A 199 51.36 -45.37 41.57
CA ARG A 199 50.73 -46.65 41.98
C ARG A 199 49.47 -46.95 41.17
N LEU A 200 48.62 -45.96 40.92
CA LEU A 200 47.43 -46.11 40.08
C LEU A 200 47.82 -46.44 38.63
N TRP A 201 48.79 -45.73 38.06
CA TRP A 201 49.26 -46.00 36.70
C TRP A 201 49.80 -47.43 36.55
N ASN A 202 50.59 -47.92 37.50
CA ASN A 202 51.06 -49.31 37.47
C ASN A 202 49.91 -50.34 37.50
N LEU A 203 48.83 -50.06 38.23
CA LEU A 203 47.63 -50.92 38.25
C LEU A 203 46.88 -50.87 36.91
N ILE A 204 46.85 -49.69 36.27
CA ILE A 204 46.26 -49.50 34.94
C ILE A 204 47.10 -50.27 33.90
N GLU A 205 48.41 -50.09 33.86
CA GLU A 205 49.32 -50.80 32.94
C GLU A 205 49.15 -52.31 33.05
N TRP A 206 49.13 -52.86 34.27
CA TRP A 206 48.83 -54.27 34.52
C TRP A 206 47.51 -54.72 33.86
N SER A 207 46.49 -53.87 33.85
CA SER A 207 45.19 -54.18 33.26
C SER A 207 45.21 -54.24 31.73
N TYR A 208 46.26 -53.74 31.07
CA TYR A 208 46.47 -53.76 29.61
C TYR A 208 47.55 -54.75 29.15
N GLU A 209 48.42 -55.24 30.04
CA GLU A 209 49.53 -56.14 29.70
C GLU A 209 49.13 -57.42 28.94
N GLU A 210 47.91 -57.93 29.11
CA GLU A 210 47.42 -59.11 28.38
C GLU A 210 46.79 -58.76 27.03
N ASP A 211 46.11 -57.62 26.94
CA ASP A 211 45.58 -57.14 25.65
C ASP A 211 46.72 -56.83 24.69
N LEU A 212 47.84 -56.29 25.18
CA LEU A 212 49.05 -56.04 24.38
C LEU A 212 49.71 -57.33 23.88
N LYS A 213 49.60 -58.44 24.63
CA LYS A 213 50.12 -59.76 24.21
C LYS A 213 49.26 -60.45 23.15
N LEU A 214 48.03 -60.00 22.93
CA LEU A 214 47.14 -60.53 21.88
C LEU A 214 47.37 -59.87 20.51
N TYR A 215 48.10 -58.74 20.46
CA TYR A 215 48.41 -58.00 19.22
C TYR A 215 49.89 -58.12 18.77
N LEU A 216 50.70 -58.88 19.50
CA LEU A 216 52.08 -59.25 19.18
C LEU A 216 52.15 -60.75 18.86
#